data_AF-A0A285J4Y2-F1
#
_entry.id   AF-A0A285J4Y2-F1
#
_cell.length_a   1.000
_cell.length_b   1.000
_cell.length_c   1.000
_cell.angle_alpha   90.00
_cell.angle_beta   90.00
_cell.angle_gamma   90.00
#
_symmetry.space_group_name_H-M   'P 1'
#
loop_
_entity.id
_entity.type
_entity.pdbx_description
1 polymer ?
#
loop_
_entity_poly.entity_id
_entity_poly.type
_entity_poly.pdbx_seq_one_letter_code
_entity_poly.pdbx_strand_id
1 'polypeptide(L)'
;MKSLKKLISKSLLAITLMFATSFAANAGLINITHDINDLDGFKLGSIQVQIDESLLNTGFLDTAFGDEITLININLSDLLSWGDVFDIFDFGAVIDSDNIYAGIEFFEFDADDVGFGLETWSYYMTYDAFGLSYLEIFDLSGNAIFETEFTLGAAQVVSAPSTIALFTLAMGGLLIRRRRIV
;
A
#
# COMPACT_ATOMS: atom_id res chain seq x y z
N MET A 1 10.76 -27.85 -38.91
CA MET A 1 11.86 -26.97 -38.41
C MET A 1 11.44 -25.53 -38.09
N LYS A 2 10.66 -24.82 -38.93
CA LYS A 2 10.26 -23.42 -38.66
C LYS A 2 9.39 -23.24 -37.38
N SER A 3 8.53 -24.21 -37.05
CA SER A 3 7.69 -24.17 -35.83
C SER A 3 8.51 -24.31 -34.55
N LEU A 4 9.48 -25.24 -34.53
CA LEU A 4 10.35 -25.49 -33.39
C LEU A 4 11.24 -24.28 -33.06
N LYS A 5 11.80 -23.62 -34.09
CA LYS A 5 12.58 -22.37 -33.91
C LYS A 5 11.72 -21.22 -33.36
N LYS A 6 10.45 -21.10 -33.80
CA LYS A 6 9.50 -20.12 -33.24
C LYS A 6 9.13 -20.42 -31.79
N LEU A 7 8.98 -21.69 -31.44
CA LEU A 7 8.67 -22.12 -30.07
C LEU A 7 9.85 -21.78 -29.14
N ILE A 8 11.06 -22.20 -29.51
CA ILE A 8 12.29 -21.93 -28.74
C ILE A 8 12.49 -20.42 -28.54
N SER A 9 12.32 -19.60 -29.59
CA SER A 9 12.50 -18.15 -29.48
C SER A 9 11.45 -17.48 -28.56
N LYS A 10 10.20 -17.95 -28.57
CA LYS A 10 9.15 -17.44 -27.68
C LYS A 10 9.39 -17.85 -26.24
N SER A 11 9.80 -19.10 -26.02
CA SER A 11 10.15 -19.62 -24.70
C SER A 11 11.36 -18.90 -24.11
N LEU A 12 12.41 -18.67 -24.90
CA LEU A 12 13.57 -17.87 -24.44
C LEU A 12 13.14 -16.46 -24.05
N LEU A 13 12.33 -15.79 -24.88
CA LEU A 13 11.86 -14.44 -24.59
C LEU A 13 11.03 -14.39 -23.29
N ALA A 14 10.12 -15.36 -23.10
CA ALA A 14 9.34 -15.47 -21.87
C ALA A 14 10.22 -15.71 -20.65
N ILE A 15 11.23 -16.57 -20.77
CA ILE A 15 12.21 -16.83 -19.71
C ILE A 15 13.01 -15.56 -19.40
N THR A 16 13.49 -14.82 -20.40
CA THR A 16 14.21 -13.55 -20.20
C THR A 16 13.33 -12.49 -19.53
N LEU A 17 12.05 -12.42 -19.89
CA LEU A 17 11.08 -11.53 -19.24
C LEU A 17 10.85 -11.92 -17.78
N MET A 18 10.71 -13.21 -17.48
CA MET A 18 10.58 -13.71 -16.11
C MET A 18 11.84 -13.45 -15.26
N PHE A 19 13.03 -13.59 -15.85
CA PHE A 19 14.28 -13.25 -15.16
C PHE A 19 14.45 -11.74 -14.97
N ALA A 20 14.07 -10.93 -15.95
CA ALA A 20 14.09 -9.47 -15.80
C ALA A 20 13.17 -9.01 -14.67
N THR A 21 12.03 -9.67 -14.45
CA THR A 21 11.15 -9.38 -13.31
C THR A 21 11.69 -9.87 -11.97
N SER A 22 12.39 -11.01 -11.93
CA SER A 22 12.91 -11.55 -10.67
C SER A 22 14.12 -10.79 -10.14
N PHE A 23 14.99 -10.25 -11.02
CA PHE A 23 16.13 -9.40 -10.60
C PHE A 23 15.73 -7.96 -10.29
N ALA A 24 14.56 -7.56 -10.76
CA ALA A 24 13.99 -6.25 -10.51
C ALA A 24 13.05 -6.27 -9.29
N ALA A 25 12.91 -7.41 -8.60
CA ALA A 25 12.33 -7.46 -7.25
C ALA A 25 13.27 -6.89 -6.18
N ASN A 26 14.47 -6.43 -6.56
CA ASN A 26 15.40 -5.69 -5.72
C ASN A 26 15.03 -4.19 -5.73
N ALA A 27 13.77 -3.87 -5.41
CA ALA A 27 13.39 -2.49 -5.19
C ALA A 27 13.80 -2.14 -3.78
N GLY A 28 14.58 -1.07 -3.64
CA GLY A 28 14.96 -0.53 -2.32
C GLY A 28 13.77 0.04 -1.55
N LEU A 29 12.53 -0.34 -1.88
CA LEU A 29 11.31 0.11 -1.24
C LEU A 29 10.47 -1.12 -0.89
N ILE A 30 9.95 -1.14 0.33
CA ILE A 30 9.15 -2.22 0.90
C ILE A 30 7.77 -1.67 1.21
N ASN A 31 6.74 -2.28 0.65
CA ASN A 31 5.36 -1.95 0.97
C ASN A 31 4.87 -2.86 2.09
N ILE A 32 4.27 -2.26 3.11
CA ILE A 32 3.62 -2.93 4.23
C ILE A 32 2.15 -2.55 4.18
N THR A 33 1.29 -3.54 3.93
CA THR A 33 -0.16 -3.33 3.82
C THR A 33 -0.87 -4.03 4.96
N HIS A 34 -1.86 -3.35 5.56
CA HIS A 34 -2.79 -3.92 6.52
C HIS A 34 -4.23 -3.73 6.06
N ASP A 35 -5.06 -4.74 6.31
CA ASP A 35 -6.51 -4.56 6.28
C ASP A 35 -6.96 -3.94 7.61
N ILE A 36 -7.89 -2.99 7.56
CA ILE A 36 -8.51 -2.36 8.71
C ILE A 36 -9.81 -3.11 8.97
N ASN A 37 -9.98 -3.69 10.15
CA ASN A 37 -11.18 -4.44 10.52
C ASN A 37 -11.78 -3.89 11.81
N ASP A 38 -13.10 -3.84 11.91
CA ASP A 38 -13.74 -3.62 13.20
C ASP A 38 -13.52 -4.80 14.17
N LEU A 39 -14.00 -4.68 15.40
CA LEU A 39 -13.88 -5.74 16.41
C LEU A 39 -14.70 -7.00 16.09
N ASP A 40 -15.71 -6.89 15.22
CA ASP A 40 -16.52 -8.00 14.76
C ASP A 40 -15.90 -8.73 13.53
N GLY A 41 -14.79 -8.20 13.00
CA GLY A 41 -14.05 -8.75 11.88
C GLY A 41 -14.57 -8.31 10.50
N PHE A 42 -15.46 -7.32 10.44
CA PHE A 42 -15.84 -6.67 9.19
C PHE A 42 -14.71 -5.75 8.72
N LYS A 43 -14.36 -5.88 7.45
CA LYS A 43 -13.32 -5.06 6.84
C LYS A 43 -13.87 -3.66 6.59
N LEU A 44 -13.24 -2.66 7.19
CA LEU A 44 -13.51 -1.23 6.99
C LEU A 44 -12.73 -0.69 5.80
N GLY A 45 -11.54 -1.25 5.55
CA GLY A 45 -10.67 -0.76 4.50
C GLY A 45 -9.26 -1.31 4.56
N SER A 46 -8.28 -0.53 4.11
CA SER A 46 -6.87 -0.91 4.13
C SER A 46 -5.95 0.31 4.21
N ILE A 47 -4.81 0.12 4.84
CA ILE A 47 -3.69 1.05 4.86
C ILE A 47 -2.45 0.43 4.22
N GLN A 48 -1.69 1.23 3.50
CA GLN A 48 -0.40 0.85 2.94
C GLN A 48 0.64 1.94 3.20
N VAL A 49 1.72 1.54 3.85
CA VAL A 49 2.91 2.36 4.07
C VAL A 49 4.10 1.77 3.32
N GLN A 50 5.12 2.59 3.11
CA GLN A 50 6.35 2.21 2.44
C GLN A 50 7.56 2.72 3.20
N ILE A 51 8.58 1.88 3.28
CA ILE A 51 9.91 2.21 3.82
C ILE A 51 11.00 1.84 2.81
N ASP A 52 12.18 2.44 2.96
CA ASP A 52 13.36 2.02 2.19
C ASP A 52 14.01 0.76 2.80
N GLU A 53 14.48 -0.15 1.96
CA GLU A 53 15.15 -1.39 2.39
C GLU A 53 16.46 -1.11 3.16
N SER A 54 17.10 0.04 2.89
CA SER A 54 18.29 0.49 3.63
C SER A 54 18.01 0.82 5.10
N LEU A 55 16.74 1.00 5.47
CA LEU A 55 16.29 1.21 6.85
C LEU A 55 15.98 -0.10 7.58
N LEU A 56 16.17 -1.26 6.95
CA LEU A 56 15.98 -2.54 7.64
C LEU A 56 17.05 -2.79 8.69
N ASN A 57 16.63 -3.37 9.80
CA ASN A 57 17.50 -3.71 10.95
C ASN A 57 18.16 -2.48 11.61
N THR A 58 17.49 -1.33 11.61
CA THR A 58 17.95 -0.10 12.28
C THR A 58 17.20 0.16 13.59
N GLY A 59 16.35 -0.77 14.04
CA GLY A 59 15.45 -0.60 15.19
C GLY A 59 14.11 0.01 14.80
N PHE A 60 13.55 0.87 15.64
CA PHE A 60 12.27 1.53 15.38
C PHE A 60 12.42 2.69 14.41
N LEU A 61 11.55 2.71 13.39
CA LEU A 61 11.33 3.85 12.51
C LEU A 61 10.10 4.59 12.99
N ASP A 62 10.19 5.91 13.12
CA ASP A 62 9.12 6.76 13.63
C ASP A 62 9.11 8.12 12.90
N THR A 63 7.98 8.40 12.26
CA THR A 63 7.77 9.66 11.53
C THR A 63 7.86 10.90 12.44
N ALA A 64 7.52 10.78 13.72
CA ALA A 64 7.63 11.87 14.69
C ALA A 64 9.08 12.29 14.94
N PHE A 65 10.04 11.39 14.70
CA PHE A 65 11.48 11.66 14.77
C PHE A 65 12.13 11.90 13.39
N GLY A 66 11.31 11.97 12.33
CA GLY A 66 11.75 12.29 10.97
C GLY A 66 12.25 11.10 10.16
N ASP A 67 11.96 9.87 10.58
CA ASP A 67 12.27 8.68 9.79
C ASP A 67 11.39 8.60 8.53
N GLU A 68 11.95 8.04 7.46
CA GLU A 68 11.30 7.98 6.15
C GLU A 68 10.28 6.82 6.07
N ILE A 69 9.08 7.05 6.59
CA ILE A 69 7.89 6.21 6.35
C ILE A 69 6.93 7.01 5.48
N THR A 70 6.56 6.45 4.32
CA THR A 70 5.65 7.12 3.38
C THR A 70 4.28 6.43 3.41
N LEU A 71 3.22 7.19 3.65
CA LEU A 71 1.86 6.72 3.41
C LEU A 71 1.60 6.64 1.89
N ILE A 72 1.38 5.44 1.39
CA ILE A 72 1.12 5.20 -0.04
C ILE A 72 -0.37 5.26 -0.33
N ASN A 73 -1.17 4.66 0.56
CA ASN A 73 -2.61 4.57 0.37
C ASN A 73 -3.31 4.36 1.72
N ILE A 74 -4.44 5.02 1.88
CA ILE A 74 -5.45 4.72 2.88
C ILE A 74 -6.80 4.72 2.18
N ASN A 75 -7.58 3.67 2.43
CA ASN A 75 -8.85 3.47 1.77
C ASN A 75 -9.86 2.92 2.78
N LEU A 76 -11.03 3.56 2.89
CA LEU A 76 -12.16 3.13 3.72
C LEU A 76 -13.41 2.75 2.90
N SER A 77 -13.21 2.35 1.63
CA SER A 77 -14.30 2.04 0.68
C SER A 77 -15.16 0.84 1.08
N ASP A 78 -14.71 0.01 2.01
CA ASP A 78 -15.52 -1.10 2.54
C ASP A 78 -16.47 -0.61 3.65
N LEU A 79 -16.15 0.49 4.33
CA LEU A 79 -17.02 1.20 5.27
C LEU A 79 -18.02 2.11 4.54
N LEU A 80 -17.54 2.92 3.60
CA LEU A 80 -18.35 3.87 2.83
C LEU A 80 -18.33 3.52 1.35
N SER A 81 -19.51 3.42 0.73
CA SER A 81 -19.64 2.93 -0.66
C SER A 81 -19.09 3.89 -1.72
N TRP A 82 -18.85 5.14 -1.35
CA TRP A 82 -18.08 6.08 -2.15
C TRP A 82 -16.60 5.87 -1.80
N GLY A 83 -15.72 5.69 -2.77
CA GLY A 83 -14.31 5.54 -2.47
C GLY A 83 -13.76 6.86 -1.94
N ASP A 84 -13.31 6.88 -0.70
CA ASP A 84 -12.76 8.09 -0.08
C ASP A 84 -11.37 8.37 -0.65
N VAL A 85 -11.22 9.54 -1.27
CA VAL A 85 -9.92 10.16 -1.53
C VAL A 85 -9.70 11.13 -0.38
N PHE A 86 -8.52 11.14 0.24
CA PHE A 86 -8.27 11.94 1.43
C PHE A 86 -7.30 13.09 1.17
N ASP A 87 -7.57 14.27 1.73
CA ASP A 87 -6.61 15.37 1.89
C ASP A 87 -6.05 15.26 3.30
N ILE A 88 -4.80 14.81 3.39
CA ILE A 88 -4.20 14.35 4.65
C ILE A 88 -3.47 15.51 5.29
N PHE A 89 -3.88 15.87 6.51
CA PHE A 89 -3.28 16.94 7.30
C PHE A 89 -2.21 16.43 8.24
N ASP A 90 -2.42 15.22 8.79
CA ASP A 90 -1.48 14.58 9.69
C ASP A 90 -1.35 13.09 9.39
N PHE A 91 -0.13 12.60 9.52
CA PHE A 91 0.21 11.20 9.36
C PHE A 91 1.41 10.88 10.26
N GLY A 92 1.18 9.96 11.18
CA GLY A 92 2.22 9.38 12.01
C GLY A 92 2.23 7.86 11.89
N ALA A 93 3.41 7.25 11.91
CA ALA A 93 3.55 5.81 11.94
C ALA A 93 4.83 5.38 12.67
N VAL A 94 4.76 4.24 13.35
CA VAL A 94 5.92 3.56 13.96
C VAL A 94 5.99 2.12 13.45
N ILE A 95 7.19 1.71 13.04
CA ILE A 95 7.47 0.36 12.52
C ILE A 95 8.77 -0.16 13.14
N ASP A 96 8.75 -1.38 13.68
CA ASP A 96 9.98 -2.09 14.03
C ASP A 96 10.65 -2.62 12.75
N SER A 97 11.74 -1.98 12.32
CA SER A 97 12.51 -2.40 11.15
C SER A 97 13.32 -3.68 11.36
N ASP A 98 13.50 -4.12 12.61
CA ASP A 98 14.07 -5.43 12.93
C ASP A 98 13.04 -6.56 12.67
N ASN A 99 11.74 -6.22 12.66
CA ASN A 99 10.63 -7.15 12.41
C ASN A 99 9.46 -6.50 11.64
N ILE A 100 9.69 -6.17 10.37
CA ILE A 100 8.67 -5.59 9.47
C ILE A 100 7.41 -6.46 9.28
N TYR A 101 7.45 -7.75 9.66
CA TYR A 101 6.30 -8.65 9.60
C TYR A 101 5.32 -8.48 10.78
N ALA A 102 5.73 -7.80 11.86
CA ALA A 102 4.81 -7.29 12.86
C ALA A 102 3.92 -6.18 12.26
N GLY A 103 4.47 -5.42 11.32
CA GLY A 103 3.79 -4.36 10.61
C GLY A 103 3.85 -3.03 11.32
N ILE A 104 2.80 -2.23 11.17
CA ILE A 104 2.63 -0.94 11.85
C ILE A 104 2.34 -1.21 13.34
N GLU A 105 3.12 -0.60 14.25
CA GLU A 105 2.91 -0.71 15.70
C GLU A 105 2.13 0.47 16.27
N PHE A 106 2.30 1.65 15.67
CA PHE A 106 1.50 2.84 15.96
C PHE A 106 1.17 3.53 14.64
N PHE A 107 -0.03 4.09 14.56
CA PHE A 107 -0.43 4.91 13.44
C PHE A 107 -1.43 5.99 13.86
N GLU A 108 -1.29 7.18 13.29
CA GLU A 108 -2.26 8.25 13.39
C GLU A 108 -2.51 8.87 12.02
N PHE A 109 -3.74 9.35 11.84
CA PHE A 109 -4.20 9.93 10.60
C PHE A 109 -5.30 10.94 10.86
N ASP A 110 -5.13 12.12 10.29
CA ASP A 110 -6.11 13.20 10.28
C ASP A 110 -6.27 13.69 8.85
N ALA A 111 -7.48 13.62 8.31
CA ALA A 111 -7.77 13.99 6.93
C ALA A 111 -9.22 14.38 6.69
N ASP A 112 -9.44 15.14 5.62
CA ASP A 112 -10.77 15.38 5.06
C ASP A 112 -10.99 14.54 3.79
N ASP A 113 -12.23 14.22 3.46
CA ASP A 113 -12.52 13.70 2.12
C ASP A 113 -12.27 14.75 1.02
N VAL A 114 -11.82 14.27 -0.14
CA VAL A 114 -11.62 15.04 -1.37
C VAL A 114 -12.76 14.70 -2.30
N GLY A 115 -13.96 15.05 -1.86
CA GLY A 115 -15.09 15.16 -2.74
C GLY A 115 -16.39 14.81 -2.05
N PHE A 116 -17.19 15.82 -1.72
CA PHE A 116 -18.55 16.01 -2.23
C PHE A 116 -19.10 17.40 -1.82
N GLY A 117 -18.65 18.47 -2.47
CA GLY A 117 -19.36 19.77 -2.43
C GLY A 117 -19.68 20.30 -1.01
N LEU A 118 -20.96 20.35 -0.63
CA LEU A 118 -21.43 20.88 0.67
C LEU A 118 -21.40 19.84 1.81
N GLU A 119 -20.85 18.65 1.58
CA GLU A 119 -20.73 17.56 2.57
C GLU A 119 -19.32 16.96 2.46
N THR A 120 -18.36 17.60 3.13
CA THR A 120 -17.02 17.02 3.38
C THR A 120 -17.00 16.50 4.80
N TRP A 121 -16.52 15.28 4.99
CA TRP A 121 -16.32 14.68 6.30
C TRP A 121 -14.85 14.71 6.68
N SER A 122 -14.62 14.88 7.98
CA SER A 122 -13.29 14.80 8.58
C SER A 122 -13.13 13.45 9.26
N TYR A 123 -11.93 12.90 9.18
CA TYR A 123 -11.62 11.55 9.64
C TYR A 123 -10.42 11.64 10.56
N TYR A 124 -10.58 11.09 11.76
CA TYR A 124 -9.48 10.90 12.69
C TYR A 124 -9.34 9.44 13.03
N MET A 125 -8.14 8.89 12.87
CA MET A 125 -7.87 7.48 13.12
C MET A 125 -6.58 7.35 13.92
N THR A 126 -6.62 6.59 15.00
CA THR A 126 -5.42 6.18 15.74
C THR A 126 -5.41 4.67 15.96
N TYR A 127 -4.22 4.11 15.87
CA TYR A 127 -3.92 2.71 16.12
C TYR A 127 -2.71 2.61 17.03
N ASP A 128 -2.81 1.76 18.05
CA ASP A 128 -1.70 1.36 18.92
C ASP A 128 -1.80 -0.15 19.13
N ALA A 129 -0.77 -0.89 18.68
CA ALA A 129 -0.70 -2.35 18.81
C ALA A 129 -0.73 -2.83 20.28
N PHE A 130 -0.43 -1.94 21.22
CA PHE A 130 -0.41 -2.20 22.66
C PHE A 130 -1.49 -1.40 23.42
N GLY A 131 -2.33 -0.64 22.71
CA GLY A 131 -3.22 0.35 23.28
C GLY A 131 -4.62 0.33 22.68
N LEU A 132 -5.25 1.51 22.66
CA LEU A 132 -6.59 1.71 22.09
C LEU A 132 -6.45 2.12 20.62
N SER A 133 -7.40 1.65 19.81
CA SER A 133 -7.46 1.96 18.39
C SER A 133 -8.88 2.35 18.03
N TYR A 134 -9.08 3.52 17.42
CA TYR A 134 -10.40 4.03 17.07
C TYR A 134 -10.36 4.91 15.83
N LEU A 135 -11.48 4.86 15.11
CA LEU A 135 -11.78 5.68 13.94
C LEU A 135 -13.02 6.52 14.27
N GLU A 136 -12.89 7.82 14.14
CA GLU A 136 -13.97 8.80 14.26
C GLU A 136 -14.17 9.54 12.95
N ILE A 137 -15.43 9.78 12.59
CA ILE A 137 -15.81 10.57 11.43
C ILE A 137 -16.71 11.71 11.90
N PHE A 138 -16.39 12.92 11.45
CA PHE A 138 -17.07 14.15 11.81
C PHE A 138 -17.79 14.75 10.61
N ASP A 139 -18.97 15.33 10.87
CA ASP A 139 -19.63 16.20 9.91
C ASP A 139 -18.97 17.60 9.84
N LEU A 140 -19.39 18.42 8.88
CA LEU A 140 -18.91 19.82 8.74
C LEU A 140 -19.19 20.72 9.95
N SER A 141 -20.07 20.32 10.86
CA SER A 141 -20.36 21.07 12.09
C SER A 141 -19.48 20.59 13.27
N GLY A 142 -18.61 19.60 13.05
CA GLY A 142 -17.75 19.00 14.06
C GLY A 142 -18.46 17.99 14.96
N ASN A 143 -19.64 17.49 14.57
CA ASN A 143 -20.29 16.42 15.32
C ASN A 143 -19.74 15.07 14.86
N ALA A 144 -19.39 14.20 15.81
CA ALA A 144 -19.09 12.81 15.51
C ALA A 144 -20.36 12.11 14.98
N ILE A 145 -20.28 11.60 13.75
CA ILE A 145 -21.37 10.87 13.08
C ILE A 145 -21.11 9.37 13.01
N PHE A 146 -19.85 8.96 13.21
CA PHE A 146 -19.43 7.57 13.29
C PHE A 146 -18.23 7.45 14.23
N GLU A 147 -18.22 6.40 15.03
CA GLU A 147 -17.13 6.05 15.93
C GLU A 147 -17.07 4.53 15.99
N THR A 148 -15.88 3.96 15.80
CA THR A 148 -15.66 2.52 15.96
C THR A 148 -14.26 2.25 16.48
N GLU A 149 -14.14 1.22 17.31
CA GLU A 149 -12.85 0.58 17.53
C GLU A 149 -12.49 -0.31 16.34
N PHE A 150 -11.20 -0.43 16.05
CA PHE A 150 -10.72 -1.26 14.94
C PHE A 150 -9.39 -1.95 15.29
N THR A 151 -9.01 -2.91 14.46
CA THR A 151 -7.71 -3.57 14.51
C THR A 151 -7.10 -3.63 13.12
N LEU A 152 -5.77 -3.65 13.06
CA LEU A 152 -5.05 -3.97 11.83
C LEU A 152 -4.91 -5.49 11.71
N GLY A 153 -5.25 -6.03 10.54
CA GLY A 153 -5.00 -7.41 10.18
C GLY A 153 -3.51 -7.71 10.04
N ALA A 154 -3.18 -8.96 9.68
CA ALA A 154 -1.79 -9.38 9.49
C ALA A 154 -1.09 -8.55 8.41
N ALA A 155 0.16 -8.15 8.68
CA ALA A 155 0.97 -7.38 7.75
C ALA A 155 1.27 -8.17 6.46
N GLN A 156 1.02 -7.55 5.32
CA GLN A 156 1.41 -8.06 4.01
C GLN A 156 2.63 -7.28 3.53
N VAL A 157 3.80 -7.91 3.61
CA VAL A 157 5.09 -7.29 3.27
C VAL A 157 5.51 -7.73 1.88
N VAL A 158 5.65 -6.77 0.96
CA VAL A 158 6.04 -7.04 -0.42
C VAL A 158 7.02 -5.97 -0.89
N SER A 159 8.14 -6.37 -1.48
CA SER A 159 9.04 -5.44 -2.16
C SER A 159 8.30 -4.74 -3.30
N ALA A 160 8.42 -3.42 -3.38
CA ALA A 160 7.79 -2.66 -4.46
C ALA A 160 8.28 -3.18 -5.83
N PRO A 161 7.45 -3.18 -6.88
CA PRO A 161 7.94 -3.59 -8.20
C PRO A 161 8.96 -2.57 -8.72
N SER A 162 10.16 -2.99 -9.13
CA SER A 162 11.07 -2.06 -9.80
C SER A 162 10.47 -1.55 -11.10
N THR A 163 10.47 -0.23 -11.26
CA THR A 163 10.02 0.48 -12.45
C THR A 163 10.70 -0.05 -13.72
N ILE A 164 11.99 -0.43 -13.64
CA ILE A 164 12.75 -1.00 -14.76
C ILE A 164 12.17 -2.34 -15.20
N ALA A 165 11.70 -3.18 -14.26
CA ALA A 165 11.02 -4.43 -14.58
C ALA A 165 9.73 -4.16 -15.37
N LEU A 166 8.91 -3.26 -14.85
CA LEU A 166 7.62 -2.91 -15.45
C LEU A 166 7.80 -2.36 -16.87
N PHE A 167 8.78 -1.47 -17.07
CA PHE A 167 9.12 -0.96 -18.40
C PHE A 167 9.63 -2.07 -19.33
N THR A 168 10.51 -2.95 -18.84
CA THR A 168 11.05 -4.07 -19.64
C THR A 168 9.94 -5.03 -20.06
N LEU A 169 9.01 -5.34 -19.15
CA LEU A 169 7.81 -6.13 -19.43
C LEU A 169 6.92 -5.47 -20.47
N ALA A 170 6.61 -4.17 -20.30
CA ALA A 170 5.77 -3.41 -21.21
C ALA A 170 6.38 -3.36 -22.62
N MET A 171 7.68 -3.08 -22.72
CA MET A 171 8.42 -3.09 -23.98
C MET A 171 8.44 -4.48 -24.62
N GLY A 172 8.69 -5.52 -23.84
CA GLY A 172 8.64 -6.92 -24.32
C GLY A 172 7.26 -7.30 -24.86
N GLY A 173 6.19 -6.94 -24.15
CA GLY A 173 4.81 -7.14 -24.59
C GLY A 173 4.49 -6.41 -25.89
N LEU A 174 4.90 -5.16 -26.03
CA LEU A 174 4.74 -4.37 -27.26
C LEU A 174 5.49 -4.99 -28.45
N LEU A 175 6.72 -5.48 -28.25
CA LEU A 175 7.50 -6.16 -29.29
C LEU A 175 6.85 -7.47 -29.75
N ILE A 176 6.27 -8.25 -28.83
CA ILE A 176 5.51 -9.46 -29.16
C ILE A 176 4.25 -9.11 -29.96
N ARG A 177 3.52 -8.05 -29.58
CA ARG A 177 2.30 -7.59 -30.27
C ARG A 177 2.59 -7.17 -31.71
N ARG A 178 3.69 -6.45 -31.98
CA ARG A 178 4.06 -6.03 -33.35
C ARG A 178 4.26 -7.22 -34.31
N ARG A 179 4.64 -8.40 -33.81
CA ARG A 179 4.84 -9.61 -34.62
C ARG A 179 3.55 -10.37 -34.95
N ARG A 180 2.38 -9.94 -34.48
CA ARG A 180 1.06 -10.51 -34.81
C ARG A 180 0.31 -9.77 -35.91
N ILE A 181 0.69 -8.53 -36.24
CA ILE A 181 -0.01 -7.66 -37.22
C ILE A 181 0.65 -7.75 -38.62
N VAL A 182 1.54 -8.72 -38.85
CA VAL A 182 2.19 -9.00 -40.15
C VAL A 182 1.89 -10.42 -40.57
#